data_AF-A0A1A7X363-F1
#
_entry.id   AF-A0A1A7X363-F1
#
_cell.length_a   1.000
_cell.length_b   1.000
_cell.length_c   1.000
_cell.angle_alpha   90.00
_cell.angle_beta   90.00
_cell.angle_gamma   90.00
#
_symmetry.space_group_name_H-M   'P 1'
#
loop_
_entity.id
_entity.type
_entity.pdbx_description
1 polymer ?
#
loop_
_entity_poly.entity_id
_entity_poly.type
_entity_poly.pdbx_seq_one_letter_code
_entity_poly.pdbx_strand_id
1 'polypeptide(L)'
;IFINKYPFNGTVAFISLPAVLQQNFPEYDQNQPRIQFQFYGNSLLFKSSRPGQILNTFVVSASVTNASSPITDLSEEIKVTLLHLSPNTLGKE
;
A
#
# COMPACT_ATOMS: atom_id res chain seq x y z
N ILE A 1 9.09 1.17 15.15
CA ILE A 1 7.94 1.70 14.38
C ILE A 1 6.74 0.83 14.73
N PHE A 2 5.69 1.40 15.33
CA PHE A 2 4.45 0.66 15.59
C PHE A 2 3.62 0.70 14.31
N ILE A 3 3.43 -0.46 13.67
CA ILE A 3 2.68 -0.59 12.43
C ILE A 3 1.37 -1.27 12.82
N ASN A 4 0.24 -0.56 12.66
CA ASN A 4 -1.06 -1.15 12.90
C ASN A 4 -1.21 -2.39 12.01
N LYS A 5 -1.74 -3.46 12.59
CA LYS A 5 -1.97 -4.72 11.87
C LYS A 5 -3.32 -4.74 11.14
N TYR A 6 -4.25 -3.89 11.58
CA TYR A 6 -5.62 -3.82 11.07
C TYR A 6 -6.09 -2.37 10.89
N PRO A 7 -6.94 -2.07 9.89
CA PRO A 7 -7.53 -0.76 9.71
C PRO A 7 -8.52 -0.44 10.85
N PHE A 8 -8.63 0.83 11.22
CA PHE A 8 -9.69 1.32 12.12
C PHE A 8 -11.03 1.44 11.40
N ASN A 9 -12.14 1.52 12.15
CA ASN A 9 -13.44 1.80 11.56
C ASN A 9 -13.42 3.15 10.81
N GLY A 10 -13.99 3.18 9.60
CA GLY A 10 -13.94 4.34 8.70
C GLY A 10 -12.63 4.52 7.91
N THR A 11 -11.64 3.63 8.05
CA THR A 11 -10.42 3.68 7.23
C THR A 11 -10.75 3.38 5.77
N VAL A 12 -10.47 4.34 4.87
CA VAL A 12 -10.74 4.19 3.43
C VAL A 12 -9.56 3.59 2.65
N ALA A 13 -8.35 3.67 3.20
CA ALA A 13 -7.15 3.08 2.65
C ALA A 13 -6.15 2.76 3.76
N PHE A 14 -5.50 1.61 3.67
CA PHE A 14 -4.61 1.10 4.70
C PHE A 14 -3.48 0.28 4.10
N ILE A 15 -2.27 0.47 4.62
CA ILE A 15 -1.11 -0.34 4.28
C ILE A 15 -0.48 -0.82 5.58
N SER A 16 -0.36 -2.13 5.75
CA SER A 16 0.41 -2.75 6.82
C SER A 16 1.68 -3.36 6.24
N LEU A 17 2.82 -2.87 6.70
CA LEU A 17 4.14 -3.38 6.32
C LEU A 17 4.61 -4.44 7.32
N PRO A 18 5.12 -5.59 6.85
CA PRO A 18 5.56 -6.66 7.74
C PRO A 18 6.92 -6.35 8.36
N ALA A 19 7.21 -6.95 9.52
CA ALA A 19 8.47 -6.72 10.24
C ALA A 19 9.70 -7.20 9.44
N VAL A 20 9.55 -8.24 8.60
CA VAL A 20 10.61 -8.76 7.71
C VAL A 20 11.17 -7.72 6.75
N LEU A 21 10.44 -6.61 6.52
CA LEU A 21 10.94 -5.48 5.74
C LEU A 21 12.25 -4.91 6.32
N GLN A 22 12.44 -4.98 7.64
CA GLN A 22 13.64 -4.48 8.32
C GLN A 22 14.92 -5.21 7.90
N GLN A 23 14.81 -6.45 7.42
CA GLN A 23 15.96 -7.22 6.92
C GLN A 23 16.54 -6.62 5.62
N ASN A 24 15.79 -5.75 4.95
CA ASN A 24 16.21 -5.07 3.74
C ASN A 24 16.88 -3.72 4.03
N PHE A 25 17.04 -3.35 5.30
CA PHE A 25 17.63 -2.08 5.69
C PHE A 25 19.09 -2.26 6.11
N PRO A 26 19.98 -1.29 5.80
CA PRO A 26 21.36 -1.35 6.25
C PRO A 26 21.44 -1.23 7.77
N GLU A 27 22.24 -2.10 8.41
CA GLU A 27 22.45 -2.09 9.87
C GLU A 27 23.29 -0.88 10.33
N TYR A 28 24.20 -0.39 9.48
CA TYR A 28 25.14 0.67 9.78
C TYR A 28 25.20 1.68 8.64
N ASP A 29 24.28 2.64 8.64
CA ASP A 29 24.31 3.78 7.73
C ASP A 29 23.89 5.05 8.48
N GLN A 30 24.53 6.18 8.15
CA GLN A 30 24.14 7.49 8.66
C GLN A 30 22.78 7.91 8.08
N ASN A 31 22.40 7.38 6.91
CA ASN A 31 21.11 7.61 6.29
C ASN A 31 20.09 6.57 6.75
N GLN A 32 19.29 6.91 7.75
CA GLN A 32 18.22 6.03 8.22
C GLN A 32 17.20 5.74 7.09
N PRO A 33 16.75 4.47 6.94
CA PRO A 33 15.67 4.12 6.04
C PRO A 33 14.42 4.93 6.36
N ARG A 34 13.73 5.42 5.32
CA ARG A 34 12.47 6.13 5.46
C ARG A 34 11.40 5.41 4.69
N ILE A 35 10.22 5.36 5.29
CA ILE A 35 9.03 4.82 4.66
C ILE A 35 8.17 6.02 4.25
N GLN A 36 7.85 6.10 2.97
CA GLN A 36 6.97 7.13 2.43
C GLN A 36 5.64 6.49 2.05
N PHE A 37 4.55 7.09 2.53
CA PHE A 37 3.19 6.73 2.14
C PHE A 37 2.56 7.89 1.39
N GLN A 38 1.82 7.59 0.33
CA GLN A 38 1.02 8.58 -0.39
C GLN A 38 -0.39 8.05 -0.54
N PHE A 39 -1.37 8.93 -0.33
CA PHE A 39 -2.78 8.66 -0.56
C PHE A 39 -3.30 9.62 -1.62
N TYR A 40 -3.92 9.07 -2.66
CA TYR A 40 -4.51 9.83 -3.74
C TYR A 40 -6.03 9.66 -3.70
N GLY A 41 -6.71 10.71 -3.24
CA GLY A 41 -8.17 10.76 -3.17
C GLY A 41 -8.85 10.83 -4.54
N ASN A 42 -8.14 11.28 -5.58
CA ASN A 42 -8.67 11.43 -6.93
C ASN A 42 -8.19 10.30 -7.84
N SER A 43 -9.05 9.30 -8.07
CA SER A 43 -8.76 8.15 -8.93
C SER A 43 -8.66 8.50 -10.42
N LEU A 44 -9.16 9.66 -10.87
CA LEU A 44 -9.12 10.09 -12.27
C LEU A 44 -7.69 10.40 -12.77
N LEU A 45 -6.74 10.56 -11.84
CA LEU A 45 -5.31 10.66 -12.14
C LEU A 45 -4.71 9.33 -12.63
N PHE A 46 -5.40 8.21 -12.41
CA PHE A 46 -4.91 6.85 -12.68
C PHE A 46 -5.85 6.09 -13.62
N LYS A 47 -5.93 6.57 -14.87
CA LYS A 47 -6.81 5.98 -15.89
C LYS A 47 -6.31 4.62 -16.35
N SER A 48 -7.22 3.66 -16.49
CA SER A 48 -6.89 2.37 -17.10
C SER A 48 -6.60 2.54 -18.60
N SER A 49 -5.63 1.79 -19.11
CA SER A 49 -5.37 1.67 -20.55
C SER A 49 -6.35 0.71 -21.24
N ARG A 50 -7.16 -0.05 -20.48
CA ARG A 50 -8.13 -1.01 -21.01
C ARG A 50 -9.52 -0.39 -21.11
N PRO A 51 -10.15 -0.41 -22.30
CA PRO A 51 -11.51 0.10 -22.48
C PRO A 51 -12.52 -0.57 -21.53
N GLY A 52 -13.43 0.22 -20.96
CA GLY A 52 -14.50 -0.27 -20.09
C GLY A 52 -14.08 -0.60 -18.64
N GLN A 53 -12.79 -0.53 -18.29
CA GLN A 53 -12.34 -0.70 -16.91
C GLN A 53 -12.26 0.64 -16.18
N ILE A 54 -12.85 0.70 -14.99
CA ILE A 54 -12.83 1.87 -14.11
C ILE A 54 -12.15 1.48 -12.80
N LEU A 55 -11.27 2.34 -12.31
CA LEU A 55 -10.69 2.20 -10.98
C LEU A 55 -11.73 2.57 -9.93
N ASN A 56 -12.25 1.57 -9.22
CA ASN A 56 -13.32 1.73 -8.22
C ASN A 56 -12.77 1.85 -6.78
N THR A 57 -11.54 2.33 -6.61
CA THR A 57 -10.89 2.50 -5.31
C THR A 57 -10.10 3.80 -5.28
N PHE A 58 -9.63 4.17 -4.09
CA PHE A 58 -8.52 5.10 -3.94
C PHE A 58 -7.20 4.48 -4.44
N VAL A 59 -6.19 5.32 -4.64
CA VAL A 59 -4.82 4.85 -4.91
C VAL A 59 -3.95 5.17 -3.71
N VAL A 60 -3.15 4.20 -3.30
CA VAL A 60 -2.08 4.38 -2.32
C VAL A 60 -0.77 3.96 -2.93
N SER A 61 0.30 4.61 -2.49
CA SER A 61 1.66 4.14 -2.75
C SER A 61 2.42 4.05 -1.43
N ALA A 62 3.35 3.10 -1.38
CA ALA A 62 4.37 3.04 -0.36
C ALA A 62 5.72 2.84 -1.03
N SER A 63 6.74 3.52 -0.52
CA SER A 63 8.12 3.28 -0.91
C SER A 63 9.03 3.33 0.30
N VAL A 64 10.18 2.67 0.18
CA VAL A 64 11.24 2.72 1.18
C VAL A 64 12.48 3.32 0.52
N THR A 65 13.10 4.28 1.20
CA THR A 65 14.40 4.82 0.80
C THR A 65 15.52 4.07 1.51
N ASN A 66 16.69 4.00 0.87
CA ASN A 66 17.90 3.40 1.43
C ASN A 66 17.74 1.94 1.85
N ALA A 67 17.05 1.15 1.02
CA ALA A 67 17.08 -0.30 1.14
C ALA A 67 18.41 -0.83 0.56
N SER A 68 18.99 -1.85 1.20
CA SER A 68 20.25 -2.48 0.79
C SER A 68 20.14 -3.17 -0.58
N SER A 69 18.93 -3.56 -0.97
CA SER A 69 18.58 -4.21 -2.23
C SER A 69 17.13 -3.88 -2.61
N PRO A 70 16.73 -4.12 -3.87
CA PRO A 70 15.31 -4.08 -4.24
C PRO A 70 14.49 -4.97 -3.31
N ILE A 71 13.36 -4.45 -2.82
CA ILE A 71 12.47 -5.20 -1.92
C ILE A 71 11.62 -6.13 -2.77
N THR A 72 12.00 -7.41 -2.82
CA THR A 72 11.28 -8.47 -3.53
C THR A 72 11.13 -9.69 -2.63
N ASP A 73 10.20 -10.58 -2.97
CA ASP A 73 10.12 -11.94 -2.39
C ASP A 73 10.10 -12.00 -0.85
N LEU A 74 9.43 -11.05 -0.21
CA LEU A 74 9.27 -11.03 1.24
C LEU A 74 8.58 -12.31 1.73
N SER A 75 9.10 -12.90 2.81
CA SER A 75 8.52 -14.09 3.45
C SER A 75 7.16 -13.81 4.12
N GLU A 76 6.86 -12.54 4.39
CA GLU A 76 5.54 -12.08 4.82
C GLU A 76 5.01 -11.03 3.84
N GLU A 77 3.70 -11.07 3.56
CA GLU A 77 3.05 -10.18 2.61
C GLU A 77 2.87 -8.75 3.13
N ILE A 78 2.88 -7.80 2.19
CA ILE A 78 2.37 -6.45 2.44
C ILE A 78 0.86 -6.49 2.31
N LYS A 79 0.13 -6.04 3.34
CA LYS A 79 -1.33 -5.99 3.31
C LYS A 79 -1.80 -4.60 2.91
N VAL A 80 -2.55 -4.53 1.81
CA VAL A 80 -3.20 -3.31 1.33
C VAL A 80 -4.70 -3.50 1.38
N THR A 81 -5.40 -2.61 2.09
CA THR A 81 -6.86 -2.61 2.17
C THR A 81 -7.38 -1.29 1.63
N LEU A 82 -8.29 -1.35 0.66
CA LEU A 82 -8.87 -0.19 0.00
C LEU A 82 -10.39 -0.32 0.01
N LEU A 83 -11.07 0.76 0.37
CA LEU A 83 -12.51 0.85 0.28
C LEU A 83 -12.92 1.06 -1.18
N HIS A 84 -13.96 0.35 -1.61
CA HIS A 84 -14.58 0.62 -2.91
C HIS A 84 -15.31 1.97 -2.88
N LEU A 85 -15.17 2.76 -3.94
CA LEU A 85 -15.87 4.05 -4.10
C LEU A 85 -17.37 3.82 -4.31
N SER A 86 -17.70 2.83 -5.14
CA SER A 86 -19.05 2.33 -5.36
C SER A 86 -19.16 0.89 -4.89
N PRO A 87 -20.22 0.49 -4.16
CA PRO A 87 -20.43 -0.90 -3.77
C PRO A 87 -20.38 -1.83 -4.99
N ASN A 88 -19.72 -2.99 -4.85
CA ASN A 88 -19.80 -4.01 -5.88
C ASN A 88 -21.18 -4.68 -5.77
N THR A 89 -21.97 -4.63 -6.84
CA THR A 89 -23.31 -5.21 -6.89
C THR A 89 -23.33 -6.60 -7.51
N LEU A 90 -22.20 -7.09 -8.04
CA LEU A 90 -22.08 -8.47 -8.53
C LEU A 90 -22.16 -9.44 -7.34
N GLY A 91 -23.26 -10.19 -7.25
CA GLY A 91 -23.48 -11.24 -6.24
C GLY A 91 -24.47 -10.90 -5.12
N LYS A 92 -25.22 -9.81 -5.22
CA LYS A 92 -26.43 -9.59 -4.40
C LYS A 92 -27.66 -10.10 -5.16
N GLU A 93 -27.90 -11.40 -5.10
CA GLU A 93 -29.23 -12.00 -5.33
C GLU A 93 -29.93 -12.19 -3.98
#